data_AF-A0A7S7Z7A1-F1
#
_entry.id   AF-A0A7S7Z7A1-F1
#
_cell.length_a   1.000
_cell.length_b   1.000
_cell.length_c   1.000
_cell.angle_alpha   90.00
_cell.angle_beta   90.00
_cell.angle_gamma   90.00
#
_symmetry.space_group_name_H-M   'P 1'
#
loop_
_entity.id
_entity.type
_entity.pdbx_description
1 polymer ?
#
loop_
_entity_poly.entity_id
_entity_poly.type
_entity_poly.pdbx_seq_one_letter_code
_entity_poly.pdbx_strand_id
1 'polypeptide(L)' 'MIPSGVKVFLASHPVDFRKGIDGLVALVRDAGSDPFDGSLYVFRAKRADRIKIV' A
#
# COMPACT_ATOMS: atom_id res chain seq x y z
N MET A 1 -4.50 -17.87 -3.02
CA MET A 1 -5.78 -17.38 -2.49
C MET A 1 -5.49 -16.40 -1.37
N ILE A 2 -6.20 -15.27 -1.32
CA ILE A 2 -6.16 -14.37 -0.15
C ILE A 2 -7.14 -14.97 0.88
N PRO A 3 -6.74 -15.16 2.16
CA PRO A 3 -7.65 -15.63 3.20
C PRO A 3 -8.91 -14.77 3.31
N SER A 4 -10.06 -15.36 3.64
CA SER A 4 -11.28 -14.56 3.85
C SER A 4 -11.10 -13.61 5.03
N GLY A 5 -11.56 -12.37 4.89
CA GLY A 5 -11.51 -11.38 5.96
C GLY A 5 -10.26 -10.49 5.96
N VAL A 6 -9.30 -10.73 5.05
CA VAL A 6 -8.18 -9.79 4.82
C VAL A 6 -8.74 -8.46 4.30
N LYS A 7 -8.37 -7.37 4.98
CA LYS A 7 -8.68 -6.01 4.52
C LYS A 7 -7.68 -5.60 3.44
N VAL A 8 -8.18 -4.96 2.39
CA VAL A 8 -7.35 -4.43 1.31
C VAL A 8 -7.61 -2.94 1.20
N PHE A 9 -6.57 -2.14 1.37
CA PHE A 9 -6.62 -0.70 1.24
C PHE A 9 -5.95 -0.27 -0.06
N LEU A 10 -6.54 0.68 -0.77
CA LEU A 10 -5.96 1.28 -1.96
C LEU A 10 -5.63 2.74 -1.68
N ALA A 11 -4.40 3.15 -1.93
CA ALA A 11 -4.04 4.56 -1.89
C ALA A 11 -4.89 5.34 -2.89
N SER A 12 -5.62 6.36 -2.41
CA SER A 12 -6.55 7.17 -3.20
C SER A 12 -5.86 8.02 -4.26
N HIS A 13 -4.57 8.30 -4.08
CA HIS A 13 -3.75 9.07 -5.00
C HIS A 13 -2.57 8.23 -5.50
N PRO A 14 -2.10 8.45 -6.73
CA PRO A 14 -0.91 7.76 -7.23
C PRO A 14 0.31 8.06 -6.37
N VAL A 15 1.12 7.03 -6.10
CA VAL A 15 2.34 7.15 -5.31
C VAL A 15 3.57 7.21 -6.22
N ASP A 16 4.58 7.98 -5.81
CA ASP A 16 5.89 7.94 -6.45
C ASP A 16 6.58 6.61 -6.16
N PHE A 17 6.67 5.77 -7.20
CA PHE A 17 7.21 4.42 -7.11
C PHE A 17 8.74 4.35 -6.99
N ARG A 18 9.42 5.52 -6.96
CA ARG A 18 10.81 5.62 -6.51
C ARG A 18 10.96 5.37 -5.01
N LYS A 19 9.89 5.50 -4.22
CA LYS A 19 9.88 5.08 -2.80
C LYS A 19 10.10 3.57 -2.69
N GLY A 20 11.07 3.16 -1.86
CA GLY A 20 11.28 1.78 -1.45
C GLY A 20 10.23 1.32 -0.42
N ILE A 21 10.39 0.11 0.13
CA ILE A 21 9.45 -0.50 1.10
C ILE A 21 9.27 0.40 2.32
N ASP A 22 10.34 0.88 2.92
CA ASP A 22 10.27 1.76 4.11
C ASP A 22 9.45 3.02 3.85
N GLY A 23 9.59 3.58 2.65
CA GLY A 23 8.82 4.75 2.22
C GLY A 23 7.33 4.47 2.00
N LEU A 24 6.95 3.23 1.66
CA LEU A 24 5.54 2.83 1.56
C LEU A 24 4.96 2.52 2.94
N VAL A 25 5.71 1.83 3.79
CA VAL A 25 5.37 1.57 5.19
C VAL A 25 5.14 2.88 5.95
N ALA A 26 5.98 3.90 5.70
CA ALA A 26 5.77 5.24 6.24
C ALA A 26 4.43 5.84 5.81
N LEU A 27 4.05 5.72 4.54
CA LEU A 27 2.74 6.23 4.05
C LEU A 27 1.55 5.55 4.74
N VAL A 28 1.65 4.26 5.04
CA VAL A 28 0.61 3.53 5.80
C VAL A 28 0.48 4.10 7.21
N ARG A 29 1.60 4.31 7.89
CA ARG A 29 1.65 4.90 9.24
C ARG A 29 1.13 6.33 9.25
N ASP A 30 1.52 7.15 8.27
CA ASP A 30 1.07 8.54 8.12
C ASP A 30 -0.45 8.62 7.87
N ALA A 31 -1.02 7.59 7.24
CA ALA A 31 -2.47 7.45 7.08
C ALA A 31 -3.19 6.92 8.34
N GLY A 32 -2.46 6.73 9.45
CA GLY A 32 -3.00 6.28 10.74
C GLY A 32 -3.28 4.79 10.82
N SER A 33 -2.73 3.97 9.92
CA SER A 33 -2.90 2.52 9.92
C SER A 33 -1.63 1.80 10.36
N ASP A 34 -1.75 0.57 10.86
CA ASP A 34 -0.60 -0.28 11.18
C ASP A 34 -0.25 -1.16 9.96
N PRO A 35 0.95 -1.00 9.35
CA PRO A 35 1.39 -1.81 8.21
C PRO A 35 1.58 -3.30 8.54
N PHE A 36 1.53 -3.70 9.81
CA PHE A 36 1.70 -5.08 10.24
C PHE A 36 0.43 -5.73 10.80
N ASP A 37 -0.75 -5.11 10.58
CA ASP A 37 -2.05 -5.61 11.07
C ASP A 37 -2.63 -6.78 10.25
N GLY A 38 -1.90 -7.25 9.24
CA GLY A 38 -2.35 -8.32 8.33
C GLY A 38 -3.24 -7.83 7.18
N SER A 39 -3.44 -6.52 7.05
CA SER A 39 -4.07 -5.92 5.88
C SER A 39 -3.08 -5.81 4.71
N LEU A 40 -3.60 -5.68 3.49
CA LEU A 40 -2.79 -5.39 2.29
C LEU A 40 -2.95 -3.93 1.89
N TYR A 41 -1.85 -3.21 1.74
CA TYR A 41 -1.84 -1.81 1.32
C TYR A 41 -1.33 -1.69 -0.12
N VAL A 42 -2.24 -1.35 -1.02
CA VAL A 42 -2.02 -1.31 -2.47
C VAL A 42 -1.71 0.12 -2.90
N PHE A 43 -0.60 0.28 -3.61
CA PHE A 43 -0.19 1.52 -4.24
C PHE A 43 -0.17 1.35 -5.76
N ARG A 44 -0.40 2.44 -6.49
CA ARG A 44 -0.33 2.49 -7.96
C ARG A 44 0.55 3.64 -8.41
N ALA A 45 1.37 3.41 -9.43
CA ALA A 45 2.13 4.47 -10.09
C ALA A 45 1.20 5.41 -10.87
N LYS A 46 1.60 6.68 -11.06
CA LYS A 46 0.83 7.66 -11.84
C LYS A 46 0.46 7.19 -13.25
N ARG A 47 1.33 6.42 -13.90
CA ARG A 47 1.12 5.85 -15.25
C ARG A 47 0.23 4.62 -15.29
N ALA A 48 -0.21 4.10 -14.14
CA ALA A 48 -1.02 2.88 -14.04
C ALA A 48 -0.36 1.55 -14.40
N ASP A 49 0.91 1.58 -14.77
CA ASP A 49 1.66 0.45 -15.29
C ASP A 49 2.24 -0.44 -14.18
N ARG A 50 2.26 0.04 -12.94
CA ARG A 50 2.90 -0.62 -11.81
C ARG A 50 2.06 -0.54 -10.54
N ILE A 51 2.10 -1.63 -9.79
CA ILE A 51 1.51 -1.79 -8.46
C ILE A 51 2.62 -2.20 -7.48
N LYS A 52 2.56 -1.69 -6.25
CA LYS A 52 3.33 -2.19 -5.10
C LYS A 52 2.32 -2.51 -3.99
N ILE A 53 2.57 -3.59 -3.28
CA ILE A 53 1.75 -4.02 -2.14
C ILE A 53 2.70 -4.20 -0.97
N VAL A 54 2.34 -3.64 0.18
CA VAL A 54 3.01 -3.87 1.46
C VAL A 54 2.03 -4.38 2.48
#